data_AF-A0A2D6K6B2-F1
#
_entry.id   AF-A0A2D6K6B2-F1
#
_cell.length_a   1.000
_cell.length_b   1.000
_cell.length_c   1.000
_cell.angle_alpha   90.00
_cell.angle_beta   90.00
_cell.angle_gamma   90.00
#
_symmetry.space_group_name_H-M   'P 1'
#
loop_
_entity.id
_entity.type
_entity.pdbx_description
1 polymer ?
#
loop_
_entity_poly.entity_id
_entity_poly.type
_entity_poly.pdbx_seq_one_letter_code
_entity_poly.pdbx_strand_id
1 'polypeptide(L)'
;MNIFTQSLKDSLTSIKQHKKLFTFIIILQLVFLITLSIVFVKYQVLMFQNLETITAGIQNIEVDESDLTGMLSGFSSVTGSYDALLGNVSSMIFWFFIIFLIGNGLLWSIVHVMVNKGKLLPYLTNFIIISLIVLLPTGFFLYKFFQDVLVNPDGVARLTAMMPYILLIIAYILISLFTLLRTPLSKYPYSFFKTAILKYYYMIPAVLISIGFISGIIYLAYLYAHTLPTLLLSLTLLILSFSFSKIYLVHLVKRLQ
;
A
#
# COMPACT_ATOMS: atom_id res chain seq x y z
N MET A 1 -24.32 23.42 -7.28
CA MET A 1 -24.24 21.95 -7.07
C MET A 1 -23.00 21.65 -6.24
N ASN A 2 -23.08 20.75 -5.26
CA ASN A 2 -21.94 20.42 -4.39
C ASN A 2 -20.77 19.81 -5.20
N ILE A 3 -19.52 20.22 -4.92
CA ILE A 3 -18.31 19.77 -5.61
C ILE A 3 -18.13 18.24 -5.54
N PHE A 4 -18.52 17.62 -4.42
CA PHE A 4 -18.49 16.17 -4.25
C PHE A 4 -19.42 15.47 -5.25
N THR A 5 -20.68 15.91 -5.33
CA THR A 5 -21.69 15.36 -6.24
C THR A 5 -21.30 15.55 -7.71
N GLN A 6 -20.75 16.71 -8.05
CA GLN A 6 -20.30 16.98 -9.41
C GLN A 6 -19.11 16.10 -9.79
N SER A 7 -18.14 15.92 -8.89
CA SER A 7 -16.98 15.03 -9.12
C SER A 7 -17.41 13.57 -9.29
N LEU A 8 -18.42 13.14 -8.53
CA LEU A 8 -19.04 11.81 -8.69
C LEU A 8 -19.71 11.67 -10.06
N LYS A 9 -20.50 12.67 -10.48
CA LYS A 9 -21.16 12.69 -11.80
C LYS A 9 -20.14 12.65 -12.94
N ASP A 10 -19.06 13.42 -12.84
CA ASP A 10 -18.00 13.45 -13.86
C ASP A 10 -17.23 12.13 -13.93
N SER A 11 -17.05 11.46 -12.78
CA SER A 11 -16.42 10.13 -12.69
C SER A 11 -17.25 9.09 -13.43
N LEU A 12 -18.56 9.04 -13.15
CA LEU A 12 -19.49 8.15 -13.86
C LEU A 12 -19.54 8.45 -15.36
N THR A 13 -19.53 9.73 -15.73
CA THR A 13 -19.53 10.16 -17.14
C THR A 13 -18.24 9.71 -17.83
N SER A 14 -17.09 9.85 -17.17
CA SER A 14 -15.79 9.44 -17.71
C SER A 14 -15.71 7.92 -17.92
N ILE A 15 -16.23 7.13 -16.98
CA ILE A 15 -16.33 5.67 -17.10
C ILE A 15 -17.22 5.29 -18.29
N LYS A 16 -18.39 5.93 -18.42
CA LYS A 16 -19.33 5.66 -19.53
C LYS A 16 -18.73 5.99 -20.89
N GLN A 17 -17.95 7.08 -20.99
CA GLN A 17 -17.28 7.49 -22.22
C GLN A 17 -16.08 6.60 -22.58
N HIS A 18 -15.35 6.09 -21.58
CA HIS A 18 -14.11 5.34 -21.79
C HIS A 18 -14.17 3.91 -21.25
N LYS A 19 -15.25 3.18 -21.58
CA LYS A 19 -15.51 1.82 -21.07
C LYS A 19 -14.31 0.88 -21.20
N LYS A 20 -13.62 0.89 -22.35
CA LYS A 20 -12.43 0.05 -22.61
C LYS A 20 -11.28 0.35 -21.64
N LEU A 21 -10.98 1.63 -21.38
CA LEU A 21 -9.94 2.02 -20.42
C LEU A 21 -10.35 1.63 -19.00
N PHE A 22 -11.62 1.82 -18.63
CA PHE A 22 -12.10 1.40 -17.33
C PHE A 22 -12.01 -0.12 -17.13
N THR A 23 -12.42 -0.93 -18.11
CA THR A 23 -12.24 -2.39 -18.08
C THR A 23 -10.75 -2.76 -17.93
N PHE A 24 -9.85 -2.07 -18.64
CA PHE A 24 -8.42 -2.29 -18.50
C PHE A 24 -7.90 -1.95 -17.10
N ILE A 25 -8.37 -0.86 -16.48
CA ILE A 25 -8.07 -0.52 -15.08
C ILE A 25 -8.51 -1.65 -14.14
N ILE A 26 -9.71 -2.21 -14.32
CA ILE A 26 -10.23 -3.32 -13.50
C ILE A 26 -9.35 -4.56 -13.63
N ILE A 27 -9.00 -4.96 -14.85
CA ILE A 27 -8.11 -6.12 -15.10
C ILE A 27 -6.73 -5.88 -14.46
N LEU A 28 -6.16 -4.69 -14.66
CA LEU A 28 -4.87 -4.34 -14.09
C LEU A 28 -4.90 -4.32 -12.55
N GLN A 29 -5.99 -3.85 -11.95
CA GLN A 29 -6.19 -3.86 -10.50
C GLN A 29 -6.31 -5.29 -9.96
N LEU A 30 -6.95 -6.20 -10.69
CA LEU A 30 -7.00 -7.62 -10.34
C LEU A 30 -5.61 -8.26 -10.38
N VAL A 31 -4.87 -8.07 -11.49
CA VAL A 31 -3.49 -8.57 -11.63
C VAL A 31 -2.58 -8.02 -10.52
N PHE A 32 -2.72 -6.73 -10.21
CA PHE A 32 -1.98 -6.09 -9.12
C PHE A 32 -2.26 -6.74 -7.77
N LEU A 33 -3.53 -6.98 -7.42
CA LEU A 33 -3.90 -7.64 -6.17
C LEU A 33 -3.39 -9.08 -6.11
N ILE A 34 -3.56 -9.87 -7.18
CA ILE A 34 -3.07 -11.25 -7.25
C ILE A 34 -1.56 -11.30 -7.05
N THR A 35 -0.81 -10.41 -7.72
CA THR A 35 0.65 -10.38 -7.63
C THR A 35 1.11 -10.02 -6.21
N LEU A 36 0.46 -9.04 -5.57
CA LEU A 36 0.71 -8.71 -4.17
C LEU A 36 0.42 -9.89 -3.24
N SER A 37 -0.71 -10.58 -3.44
CA SER A 37 -1.08 -11.75 -2.63
C SER A 37 -0.07 -12.89 -2.76
N ILE A 38 0.42 -13.18 -3.96
CA ILE A 38 1.45 -14.21 -4.19
C ILE A 38 2.73 -13.88 -3.43
N VAL A 39 3.22 -12.64 -3.53
CA VAL A 39 4.43 -12.20 -2.81
C VAL A 39 4.21 -12.26 -1.30
N PHE A 40 3.06 -11.76 -0.82
CA PHE A 40 2.72 -11.79 0.60
C PHE A 40 2.73 -13.21 1.16
N VAL A 41 1.97 -14.13 0.56
CA VAL A 41 1.87 -15.52 1.02
C VAL A 41 3.22 -16.22 0.96
N LYS A 42 3.97 -16.07 -0.15
CA LYS A 42 5.30 -16.68 -0.30
C LYS A 42 6.23 -16.31 0.84
N TYR A 43 6.39 -15.00 1.11
CA TYR A 43 7.31 -14.55 2.16
C TYR A 43 6.76 -14.79 3.55
N GLN A 44 5.44 -14.76 3.75
CA GLN A 44 4.82 -15.13 5.02
C GLN A 44 5.13 -16.58 5.41
N VAL A 45 5.02 -17.53 4.47
CA VAL A 45 5.38 -18.94 4.70
C VAL A 45 6.86 -19.08 5.06
N LEU A 46 7.76 -18.44 4.31
CA LEU A 46 9.21 -18.46 4.60
C LEU A 46 9.53 -17.87 5.98
N MET A 47 8.88 -16.78 6.36
CA MET A 47 9.04 -16.18 7.69
C MET A 47 8.56 -17.13 8.80
N PHE A 48 7.41 -17.80 8.62
CA PHE A 48 6.92 -18.78 9.60
C PHE A 48 7.85 -19.97 9.77
N GLN A 49 8.41 -20.51 8.68
CA GLN A 49 9.37 -21.61 8.73
C GLN A 49 10.65 -21.22 9.51
N ASN A 50 11.15 -20.00 9.29
CA ASN A 50 12.30 -19.50 10.05
C ASN A 50 11.96 -19.29 11.53
N LEU A 51 10.78 -18.76 11.84
CA LEU A 51 10.32 -18.60 13.22
C LEU A 51 10.16 -19.94 13.94
N GLU A 52 9.61 -20.95 13.28
CA GLU A 52 9.49 -22.30 13.81
C GLU A 52 10.88 -22.89 14.14
N THR A 53 11.85 -22.72 13.23
CA THR A 53 13.24 -23.16 13.45
C THR A 53 13.89 -22.42 14.62
N ILE A 54 13.66 -21.12 14.76
CA ILE A 54 14.14 -20.32 15.90
C ILE A 54 13.51 -20.81 17.21
N THR A 55 12.18 -20.98 17.24
CA THR A 55 11.47 -21.44 18.44
C THR A 55 11.90 -22.84 18.85
N ALA A 56 11.98 -23.78 17.90
CA ALA A 56 12.47 -25.13 18.16
C ALA A 56 13.94 -25.12 18.62
N GLY A 57 14.78 -24.31 17.99
CA GLY A 57 16.19 -24.15 18.40
C GLY A 57 16.32 -23.65 19.82
N ILE A 58 15.55 -22.63 20.22
CA ILE A 58 15.56 -22.09 21.59
C ILE A 58 15.03 -23.12 22.60
N GLN A 59 13.97 -23.86 22.28
CA GLN A 59 13.42 -24.90 23.14
C GLN A 59 14.40 -26.06 23.35
N ASN A 60 15.20 -26.40 22.34
CA ASN A 60 16.20 -27.45 22.40
C ASN A 60 17.52 -27.01 23.06
N ILE A 61 17.68 -25.73 23.42
CA ILE A 61 18.86 -25.22 24.15
C ILE A 61 18.72 -25.47 25.67
N GLU A 62 17.78 -26.31 26.12
CA GLU A 62 17.68 -26.74 27.52
C GLU A 62 18.93 -27.51 28.01
N VAL A 63 19.86 -26.73 28.57
CA VAL A 63 20.66 -26.88 29.80
C VAL A 63 21.07 -28.29 30.24
N ASP A 64 21.78 -29.04 29.40
CA ASP A 64 22.79 -29.95 29.93
C ASP A 64 24.15 -29.26 29.73
N GLU A 65 24.71 -28.69 30.80
CA GLU A 65 26.01 -27.99 30.78
C GLU A 65 27.15 -28.88 30.23
N SER A 66 26.91 -30.20 30.15
CA SER A 66 27.83 -31.18 29.61
C SER A 66 27.88 -31.26 28.07
N ASP A 67 26.88 -30.75 27.34
CA ASP A 67 26.84 -30.79 25.86
C ASP A 67 26.99 -29.40 25.20
N LEU A 68 28.19 -28.85 25.34
CA LEU A 68 28.60 -27.60 24.70
C LEU A 68 28.46 -27.62 23.16
N THR A 69 28.58 -28.79 22.55
CA THR A 69 28.54 -28.95 21.08
C THR A 69 27.11 -28.85 20.56
N GLY A 70 26.16 -29.50 21.25
CA GLY A 70 24.73 -29.35 21.02
C GLY A 70 24.28 -27.90 21.13
N MET A 71 24.69 -27.20 22.19
CA MET A 71 24.38 -25.77 22.40
C MET A 71 24.91 -24.89 21.26
N LEU A 72 26.18 -25.02 20.86
CA LEU A 72 26.77 -24.23 19.77
C LEU A 72 26.07 -24.46 18.43
N SER A 73 25.70 -25.71 18.13
CA SER A 73 24.95 -26.05 16.92
C SER A 73 23.53 -25.45 16.93
N GLY A 74 22.86 -25.45 18.08
CA GLY A 74 21.57 -24.80 18.30
C GLY A 74 21.65 -23.29 18.08
N PHE A 75 22.65 -22.62 18.67
CA PHE A 75 22.88 -21.19 18.45
C PHE A 75 23.15 -20.85 16.99
N SER A 76 23.98 -21.63 16.29
CA SER A 76 24.24 -21.41 14.86
C SER A 76 22.98 -21.57 13.99
N SER A 77 22.10 -22.51 14.35
CA SER A 77 20.82 -22.70 13.66
C SER A 77 19.89 -21.49 13.89
N VAL A 78 19.77 -21.06 15.15
CA VAL A 78 18.95 -19.91 15.54
C VAL A 78 19.42 -18.62 14.85
N THR A 79 20.72 -18.34 14.85
CA THR A 79 21.27 -17.13 14.20
C THR A 79 21.09 -17.18 12.68
N GLY A 80 21.36 -18.32 12.04
CA GLY A 80 21.15 -18.49 10.61
C GLY A 80 19.68 -18.31 10.19
N SER A 81 18.74 -18.87 10.94
CA SER A 81 17.30 -18.67 10.70
C SER A 81 16.84 -17.23 10.97
N TYR A 82 17.46 -16.54 11.94
CA TYR A 82 17.19 -15.12 12.18
C TYR A 82 17.64 -14.23 11.03
N ASP A 83 18.84 -14.45 10.49
CA ASP A 83 19.33 -13.72 9.32
C ASP A 83 18.47 -14.01 8.09
N ALA A 84 18.05 -15.26 7.90
CA ALA A 84 17.11 -15.64 6.85
C ALA A 84 15.74 -14.97 7.01
N LEU A 85 15.24 -14.84 8.25
CA LEU A 85 14.00 -14.11 8.55
C LEU A 85 14.11 -12.64 8.10
N LEU A 86 15.19 -11.95 8.48
CA LEU A 86 15.45 -10.56 8.08
C LEU A 86 15.59 -10.42 6.56
N GLY A 87 16.31 -11.34 5.92
CA GLY A 87 16.46 -11.39 4.46
C GLY A 87 15.11 -11.56 3.75
N ASN A 88 14.21 -12.39 4.29
CA ASN A 88 12.87 -12.59 3.76
C ASN A 88 11.97 -11.35 3.93
N VAL A 89 12.00 -10.69 5.10
CA VAL A 89 11.29 -9.42 5.32
C VAL A 89 11.76 -8.37 4.32
N SER A 90 13.09 -8.19 4.18
CA SER A 90 13.68 -7.24 3.24
C SER A 90 13.26 -7.53 1.79
N SER A 91 13.32 -8.80 1.39
CA SER A 91 12.91 -9.24 0.05
C SER A 91 11.42 -8.99 -0.19
N MET A 92 10.56 -9.26 0.78
CA MET A 92 9.12 -8.96 0.69
C MET A 92 8.86 -7.48 0.48
N ILE A 93 9.51 -6.61 1.27
CA ILE A 93 9.40 -5.15 1.15
C ILE A 93 9.87 -4.70 -0.23
N PHE A 94 11.01 -5.21 -0.70
CA PHE A 94 11.54 -4.91 -2.02
C PHE A 94 10.56 -5.29 -3.14
N TRP A 95 10.01 -6.50 -3.12
CA TRP A 95 9.03 -6.93 -4.12
C TRP A 95 7.74 -6.14 -4.06
N PHE A 96 7.22 -5.82 -2.87
CA PHE A 96 6.09 -4.92 -2.73
C PHE A 96 6.35 -3.55 -3.30
N PHE A 97 7.54 -3.00 -3.10
CA PHE A 97 7.93 -1.72 -3.67
C PHE A 97 7.95 -1.75 -5.19
N ILE A 98 8.57 -2.76 -5.81
CA ILE A 98 8.60 -2.91 -7.27
C ILE A 98 7.19 -3.10 -7.85
N ILE A 99 6.38 -3.99 -7.26
CA ILE A 99 5.00 -4.23 -7.68
C ILE A 99 4.16 -2.96 -7.55
N PHE A 100 4.34 -2.21 -6.45
CA PHE A 100 3.67 -0.94 -6.24
C PHE A 100 4.05 0.09 -7.32
N LEU A 101 5.35 0.27 -7.59
CA LEU A 101 5.81 1.24 -8.60
C LEU A 101 5.23 0.95 -9.98
N ILE A 102 5.26 -0.31 -10.41
CA ILE A 102 4.80 -0.70 -11.74
C ILE A 102 3.28 -0.75 -11.79
N GLY A 103 2.65 -1.55 -10.93
CA GLY A 103 1.21 -1.81 -10.96
C GLY A 103 0.40 -0.58 -10.60
N ASN A 104 0.69 0.05 -9.47
CA ASN A 104 -0.05 1.24 -9.04
C ASN A 104 0.31 2.46 -9.91
N GLY A 105 1.55 2.55 -10.39
CA GLY A 105 1.96 3.59 -11.34
C GLY A 105 1.20 3.54 -12.65
N LEU A 106 1.02 2.35 -13.23
CA LEU A 106 0.19 2.17 -14.41
C LEU A 106 -1.28 2.51 -14.12
N LEU A 107 -1.85 2.03 -13.00
CA LEU A 107 -3.23 2.33 -12.61
C LEU A 107 -3.50 3.84 -12.53
N TRP A 108 -2.68 4.58 -11.78
CA TRP A 108 -2.82 6.04 -11.66
C TRP A 108 -2.60 6.75 -12.99
N SER A 109 -1.62 6.33 -13.78
CA SER A 109 -1.33 6.94 -15.08
C SER A 109 -2.49 6.78 -16.05
N ILE A 110 -3.11 5.60 -16.12
CA ILE A 110 -4.27 5.35 -16.99
C ILE A 110 -5.50 6.14 -16.52
N VAL A 111 -5.71 6.26 -15.21
CA VAL A 111 -6.76 7.14 -14.65
C VAL A 111 -6.54 8.58 -15.10
N HIS A 112 -5.31 9.09 -15.04
CA HIS A 112 -4.97 10.43 -15.51
C HIS A 112 -5.17 10.59 -17.03
N VAL A 113 -4.79 9.61 -17.84
CA VAL A 113 -5.08 9.60 -19.29
C VAL A 113 -6.58 9.68 -19.54
N MET A 114 -7.38 8.89 -18.82
CA MET A 114 -8.83 8.86 -18.97
C MET A 114 -9.50 10.19 -18.59
N VAL A 115 -9.02 10.86 -17.53
CA VAL A 115 -9.65 12.10 -17.01
C VAL A 115 -9.14 13.38 -17.70
N ASN A 116 -7.86 13.42 -18.06
CA ASN A 116 -7.19 14.64 -18.54
C ASN A 116 -6.81 14.60 -20.02
N LYS A 117 -6.92 13.46 -20.70
CA LYS A 117 -6.51 13.25 -22.10
C LYS A 117 -5.03 13.65 -22.32
N GLY A 118 -4.12 12.71 -22.05
CA GLY A 118 -2.68 12.91 -22.20
C GLY A 118 -1.95 11.64 -22.60
N LYS A 119 -0.63 11.72 -22.73
CA LYS A 119 0.23 10.55 -22.95
C LYS A 119 0.46 9.82 -21.62
N LEU A 120 0.58 8.49 -21.66
CA LEU A 120 0.79 7.66 -20.47
C LEU A 120 2.14 7.95 -19.80
N LEU A 121 3.22 8.04 -20.59
CA LEU A 121 4.60 8.06 -20.11
C LEU A 121 4.89 9.22 -19.12
N PRO A 122 4.49 10.49 -19.38
CA PRO A 122 4.72 11.57 -18.41
C PRO A 122 4.06 11.33 -17.05
N TYR A 123 2.86 10.76 -17.02
CA TYR A 123 2.18 10.44 -15.76
C TYR A 123 2.90 9.33 -15.00
N LEU A 124 3.39 8.31 -15.72
CA LEU A 124 4.12 7.19 -15.13
C LEU A 124 5.47 7.65 -14.57
N THR A 125 6.22 8.45 -15.33
CA THR A 125 7.49 9.03 -14.88
C THR A 125 7.29 9.89 -13.64
N ASN A 126 6.30 10.78 -13.64
CA ASN A 126 5.98 11.60 -12.46
C ASN A 126 5.61 10.73 -11.26
N PHE A 127 4.80 9.68 -11.46
CA PHE A 127 4.42 8.75 -10.39
C PHE A 127 5.64 8.07 -9.76
N ILE A 128 6.56 7.56 -10.59
CA ILE A 128 7.78 6.90 -10.12
C ILE A 128 8.64 7.88 -9.33
N ILE A 129 8.87 9.09 -9.86
CA ILE A 129 9.68 10.12 -9.18
C ILE A 129 9.09 10.48 -7.81
N ILE A 130 7.78 10.76 -7.74
CA ILE A 130 7.09 11.08 -6.48
C ILE A 130 7.17 9.91 -5.51
N SER A 131 6.93 8.70 -5.99
CA SER A 131 6.99 7.50 -5.16
C SER A 131 8.40 7.31 -4.58
N LEU A 132 9.45 7.54 -5.36
CA LEU A 132 10.83 7.50 -4.86
C LEU A 132 11.11 8.58 -3.82
N ILE A 133 10.68 9.82 -4.08
CA ILE A 133 10.88 10.96 -3.16
C ILE A 133 10.19 10.73 -1.82
N VAL A 134 8.99 10.14 -1.82
CA VAL A 134 8.22 9.93 -0.58
C VAL A 134 8.58 8.60 0.08
N LEU A 135 8.60 7.49 -0.67
CA LEU A 135 8.74 6.16 -0.11
C LEU A 135 10.17 5.81 0.29
N LEU A 136 11.22 6.35 -0.35
CA LEU A 136 12.60 6.04 0.06
C LEU A 136 12.91 6.62 1.45
N PRO A 137 12.66 7.91 1.75
CA PRO A 137 12.86 8.44 3.09
C PRO A 137 11.96 7.77 4.12
N THR A 138 10.69 7.50 3.78
CA THR A 138 9.78 6.75 4.65
C THR A 138 10.30 5.34 4.93
N GLY A 139 10.78 4.63 3.91
CA GLY A 139 11.33 3.28 4.04
C GLY A 139 12.60 3.26 4.90
N PHE A 140 13.51 4.22 4.69
CA PHE A 140 14.69 4.39 5.53
C PHE A 140 14.32 4.69 6.99
N PHE A 141 13.37 5.59 7.22
CA PHE A 141 12.87 5.91 8.55
C PHE A 141 12.25 4.68 9.22
N LEU A 142 11.38 3.95 8.52
CA LEU A 142 10.77 2.72 9.02
C LEU A 142 11.83 1.64 9.30
N TYR A 143 12.84 1.50 8.45
CA TYR A 143 13.93 0.57 8.68
C TYR A 143 14.69 0.89 9.97
N LYS A 144 15.14 2.14 10.15
CA LYS A 144 15.82 2.57 11.38
C LYS A 144 14.93 2.40 12.60
N PHE A 145 13.66 2.74 12.45
CA PHE A 145 12.64 2.55 13.46
C PHE A 145 12.49 1.09 13.89
N PHE A 146 12.45 0.14 12.95
CA PHE A 146 12.39 -1.29 13.28
C PHE A 146 13.66 -1.79 13.97
N GLN A 147 14.84 -1.27 13.62
CA GLN A 147 16.08 -1.61 14.33
C GLN A 147 16.02 -1.16 15.80
N ASP A 148 15.56 0.06 16.06
CA ASP A 148 15.49 0.60 17.43
C ASP A 148 14.43 -0.14 18.28
N VAL A 149 13.30 -0.51 17.68
CA VAL A 149 12.22 -1.29 18.31
C VAL A 149 12.70 -2.67 18.76
N LEU A 150 13.57 -3.32 18.00
CA LEU A 150 14.15 -4.62 18.36
C LEU A 150 15.07 -4.53 19.59
N VAL A 151 15.67 -3.36 19.84
CA VAL A 151 16.60 -3.15 20.96
C VAL A 151 15.87 -2.70 22.24
N ASN A 152 14.68 -2.10 22.13
CA ASN A 152 13.90 -1.61 23.27
C ASN A 152 12.44 -2.11 23.26
N PRO A 153 12.15 -3.24 23.93
CA PRO A 153 10.84 -3.89 23.94
C PRO A 153 9.70 -2.99 24.46
N ASP A 154 9.97 -2.15 25.46
CA ASP A 154 8.96 -1.24 26.05
C ASP A 154 8.53 -0.15 25.06
N GLY A 155 9.40 0.21 24.12
CA GLY A 155 9.09 1.10 23.01
C GLY A 155 8.12 0.48 21.99
N VAL A 156 8.14 -0.85 21.82
CA VAL A 156 7.39 -1.56 20.77
C VAL A 156 5.89 -1.30 20.87
N ALA A 157 5.32 -1.36 22.08
CA ALA A 157 3.87 -1.25 22.28
C ALA A 157 3.34 0.15 21.91
N ARG A 158 4.01 1.22 22.38
CA ARG A 158 3.64 2.61 22.05
C ARG A 158 3.77 2.86 20.55
N LEU A 159 4.85 2.35 19.96
CA LEU A 159 5.17 2.54 18.56
C LEU A 159 4.21 1.78 17.62
N THR A 160 3.83 0.56 17.99
CA THR A 160 2.80 -0.22 17.30
C THR A 160 1.45 0.49 17.32
N ALA A 161 1.10 1.12 18.45
CA ALA A 161 -0.12 1.92 18.55
C ALA A 161 -0.10 3.19 17.67
N MET A 162 1.07 3.80 17.45
CA MET A 162 1.23 4.99 16.60
C MET A 162 1.28 4.69 15.10
N MET A 163 1.71 3.48 14.71
CA MET A 163 1.93 3.10 13.32
C MET A 163 0.74 3.36 12.39
N PRO A 164 -0.53 3.06 12.76
CA PRO A 164 -1.67 3.33 11.89
C PRO A 164 -1.84 4.81 11.56
N TYR A 165 -1.55 5.70 12.50
CA TYR A 165 -1.65 7.15 12.30
C TYR A 165 -0.57 7.65 11.35
N ILE A 166 0.67 7.16 11.50
CA ILE A 166 1.79 7.48 10.62
C ILE A 166 1.48 7.02 9.19
N LEU A 167 1.00 5.78 9.03
CA LEU A 167 0.60 5.23 7.74
C LEU A 167 -0.56 6.01 7.11
N LEU A 168 -1.54 6.47 7.90
CA LEU A 168 -2.64 7.29 7.41
C LEU A 168 -2.15 8.64 6.89
N ILE A 169 -1.21 9.29 7.57
CA ILE A 169 -0.60 10.56 7.13
C ILE A 169 0.17 10.34 5.82
N ILE A 170 0.99 9.29 5.75
CA ILE A 170 1.74 8.95 4.53
C ILE A 170 0.78 8.65 3.37
N ALA A 171 -0.27 7.87 3.63
CA ALA A 171 -1.29 7.55 2.62
C ALA A 171 -2.01 8.81 2.13
N TYR A 172 -2.35 9.75 3.02
CA TYR A 172 -2.94 11.04 2.65
C TYR A 172 -2.02 11.85 1.73
N ILE A 173 -0.73 11.95 2.09
CA ILE A 173 0.28 12.66 1.30
C ILE A 173 0.43 12.03 -0.08
N LEU A 174 0.59 10.70 -0.16
CA LEU A 174 0.74 9.97 -1.42
C LEU A 174 -0.48 10.12 -2.31
N ILE A 175 -1.69 9.89 -1.78
CA ILE A 175 -2.94 10.05 -2.54
C ILE A 175 -3.05 11.46 -3.09
N SER A 176 -2.80 12.47 -2.25
CA SER A 176 -2.85 13.87 -2.68
C SER A 176 -1.84 14.18 -3.78
N LEU A 177 -0.61 13.69 -3.68
CA LEU A 177 0.41 13.87 -4.72
C LEU A 177 0.07 13.13 -6.02
N PHE A 178 -0.48 11.92 -5.92
CA PHE A 178 -0.87 11.12 -7.09
C PHE A 178 -2.08 11.69 -7.83
N THR A 179 -2.93 12.48 -7.18
CA THR A 179 -3.98 13.22 -7.90
C THR A 179 -3.42 14.39 -8.74
N LEU A 180 -2.16 14.76 -8.53
CA LEU A 180 -1.49 15.89 -9.18
C LEU A 180 -0.54 15.46 -10.31
N LEU A 181 -0.60 14.22 -10.82
CA LEU A 181 0.34 13.71 -11.85
C LEU A 181 0.43 14.54 -13.14
N ARG A 182 -0.58 15.37 -13.43
CA ARG A 182 -0.58 16.30 -14.58
C ARG A 182 0.28 17.54 -14.36
N THR A 183 0.51 17.93 -13.12
CA THR A 183 1.29 19.10 -12.78
C THR A 183 2.77 18.85 -13.16
N PRO A 184 3.52 19.84 -13.64
CA PRO A 184 4.97 19.69 -13.83
C PRO A 184 5.68 19.62 -12.46
N LEU A 185 6.72 18.79 -12.33
CA LEU A 185 7.44 18.52 -11.07
C LEU A 185 7.86 19.79 -10.31
N SER A 186 8.29 20.83 -11.02
CA SER A 186 8.69 22.12 -10.43
C SER A 186 7.58 22.86 -9.69
N LYS A 187 6.30 22.58 -10.01
CA LYS A 187 5.13 23.21 -9.39
C LYS A 187 4.47 22.33 -8.32
N TYR A 188 4.99 21.12 -8.06
CA TYR A 188 4.36 20.20 -7.11
C TYR A 188 4.22 20.75 -5.69
N PRO A 189 5.26 21.33 -5.07
CA PRO A 189 5.13 21.83 -3.70
C PRO A 189 4.00 22.85 -3.57
N TYR A 190 3.92 23.78 -4.52
CA TYR A 190 2.87 24.80 -4.55
C TYR A 190 1.48 24.19 -4.80
N SER A 191 1.34 23.33 -5.81
CA SER A 191 0.05 22.68 -6.12
C SER A 191 -0.42 21.76 -4.99
N PHE A 192 0.50 21.01 -4.38
CA PHE A 192 0.22 20.18 -3.22
C PHE A 192 -0.25 21.04 -2.05
N PHE A 193 0.47 22.11 -1.71
CA PHE A 193 0.06 23.00 -0.63
C PHE A 193 -1.32 23.63 -0.90
N LYS A 194 -1.56 24.13 -2.11
CA LYS A 194 -2.85 24.72 -2.50
C LYS A 194 -4.01 23.74 -2.43
N THR A 195 -3.81 22.49 -2.86
CA THR A 195 -4.90 21.50 -2.95
C THR A 195 -5.05 20.67 -1.69
N ALA A 196 -3.96 20.13 -1.13
CA ALA A 196 -4.00 19.22 0.01
C ALA A 196 -4.03 19.95 1.36
N ILE A 197 -3.39 21.12 1.47
CA ILE A 197 -3.31 21.86 2.75
C ILE A 197 -4.36 22.96 2.81
N LEU A 198 -4.36 23.90 1.86
CA LEU A 198 -5.32 25.01 1.89
C LEU A 198 -6.77 24.57 1.65
N LYS A 199 -6.96 23.45 0.95
CA LYS A 199 -8.29 22.89 0.62
C LYS A 199 -8.52 21.53 1.29
N TYR A 200 -7.91 21.31 2.46
CA TYR A 200 -8.02 20.06 3.23
C TYR A 200 -9.47 19.66 3.52
N TYR A 201 -10.36 20.62 3.73
CA TYR A 201 -11.78 20.39 4.02
C TYR A 201 -12.56 19.77 2.85
N TYR A 202 -12.00 19.77 1.63
CA TYR A 202 -12.52 18.95 0.52
C TYR A 202 -11.78 17.63 0.39
N MET A 203 -10.45 17.64 0.56
CA MET A 203 -9.61 16.48 0.30
C MET A 203 -9.73 15.41 1.39
N ILE A 204 -9.68 15.79 2.66
CA ILE A 204 -9.78 14.85 3.80
C ILE A 204 -11.10 14.08 3.75
N PRO A 205 -12.30 14.71 3.63
CA PRO A 205 -13.54 13.94 3.53
C PRO A 205 -13.57 13.00 2.33
N ALA A 206 -13.01 13.41 1.18
CA ALA A 206 -12.95 12.55 -0.01
C ALA A 206 -12.06 11.31 0.19
N VAL A 207 -10.91 11.47 0.84
CA VAL A 207 -10.04 10.35 1.23
C VAL A 207 -10.74 9.47 2.25
N LEU A 208 -11.33 10.04 3.30
CA LEU A 208 -12.03 9.29 4.34
C LEU A 208 -13.23 8.51 3.80
N ILE A 209 -14.02 9.08 2.89
CA ILE A 209 -15.10 8.36 2.20
C ILE A 209 -14.54 7.19 1.40
N SER A 210 -13.42 7.40 0.68
CA SER A 210 -12.78 6.34 -0.11
C SER A 210 -12.26 5.21 0.79
N ILE A 211 -11.57 5.56 1.88
CA ILE A 211 -11.07 4.59 2.86
C ILE A 211 -12.24 3.87 3.53
N GLY A 212 -13.26 4.60 3.99
CA GLY A 212 -14.44 4.03 4.63
C GLY A 212 -15.18 3.06 3.72
N PHE A 213 -15.29 3.36 2.43
CA PHE A 213 -15.91 2.47 1.45
C PHE A 213 -15.08 1.20 1.22
N ILE A 214 -13.76 1.32 1.08
CA ILE A 214 -12.84 0.18 0.97
C ILE A 214 -12.88 -0.68 2.25
N SER A 215 -12.74 -0.07 3.42
CA SER A 215 -12.78 -0.75 4.72
C SER A 215 -14.13 -1.42 4.97
N GLY A 216 -15.24 -0.79 4.58
CA GLY A 216 -16.58 -1.38 4.65
C GLY A 216 -16.69 -2.64 3.81
N ILE A 217 -16.15 -2.63 2.58
CA ILE A 217 -16.12 -3.83 1.72
C ILE A 217 -15.23 -4.92 2.31
N ILE A 218 -14.06 -4.57 2.85
CA ILE A 218 -13.17 -5.54 3.52
C ILE A 218 -13.86 -6.15 4.74
N TYR A 219 -14.57 -5.35 5.53
CA TYR A 219 -15.32 -5.83 6.69
C TYR A 219 -16.46 -6.77 6.29
N LEU A 220 -17.20 -6.45 5.22
CA LEU A 220 -18.19 -7.35 4.64
C LEU A 220 -17.54 -8.64 4.13
N ALA A 221 -16.38 -8.54 3.47
CA ALA A 221 -15.62 -9.70 3.02
C ALA A 221 -15.27 -10.61 4.19
N TYR A 222 -14.83 -10.03 5.32
CA TYR A 222 -14.51 -10.75 6.54
C TYR A 222 -15.73 -11.46 7.14
N LEU A 223 -16.85 -10.74 7.32
CA LEU A 223 -18.08 -11.31 7.91
C LEU A 223 -18.68 -12.45 7.08
N TYR A 224 -18.52 -12.38 5.75
CA TYR A 224 -19.15 -13.32 4.82
C TYR A 224 -18.13 -14.19 4.08
N ALA A 225 -16.89 -14.32 4.56
CA ALA A 225 -15.84 -15.10 3.91
C ALA A 225 -16.13 -16.62 3.83
N HIS A 226 -17.21 -17.07 4.47
CA HIS A 226 -17.54 -18.50 4.59
C HIS A 226 -18.11 -19.14 3.32
N THR A 227 -18.53 -18.34 2.33
CA THR A 227 -19.01 -18.88 1.04
C THR A 227 -18.23 -18.30 -0.13
N LEU A 228 -17.96 -19.13 -1.14
CA LEU A 228 -17.25 -18.69 -2.35
C LEU A 228 -17.96 -17.53 -3.07
N PRO A 229 -19.30 -17.53 -3.25
CA PRO A 229 -19.99 -16.43 -3.94
C PRO A 229 -19.83 -15.06 -3.25
N THR A 230 -19.94 -15.01 -1.92
CA THR A 230 -19.80 -13.76 -1.15
C THR A 230 -18.36 -13.25 -1.16
N LEU A 231 -17.38 -14.15 -1.16
CA LEU A 231 -15.97 -13.80 -1.34
C LEU A 231 -15.71 -13.17 -2.71
N LEU A 232 -16.21 -13.79 -3.79
CA LEU A 232 -16.06 -13.28 -5.16
C LEU A 232 -16.77 -11.93 -5.35
N LEU A 233 -17.96 -11.76 -4.76
CA LEU A 233 -18.68 -10.48 -4.76
C LEU A 233 -17.87 -9.39 -4.04
N SER A 234 -17.37 -9.69 -2.84
CA SER A 234 -16.57 -8.76 -2.06
C SER A 234 -15.29 -8.35 -2.77
N LEU A 235 -14.60 -9.30 -3.41
CA LEU A 235 -13.41 -9.02 -4.22
C LEU A 235 -13.75 -8.13 -5.42
N THR A 236 -14.87 -8.39 -6.10
CA THR A 236 -15.33 -7.58 -7.23
C THR A 236 -15.64 -6.15 -6.78
N LEU A 237 -16.37 -5.99 -5.67
CA LEU A 237 -16.66 -4.69 -5.08
C LEU A 237 -15.39 -3.96 -4.66
N LEU A 238 -14.41 -4.66 -4.10
CA LEU A 238 -13.13 -4.10 -3.68
C LEU A 238 -12.37 -3.53 -4.89
N ILE A 239 -12.28 -4.29 -5.98
CA ILE A 239 -11.63 -3.85 -7.22
C ILE A 239 -12.34 -2.64 -7.83
N LEU A 240 -13.68 -2.66 -7.86
CA LEU A 240 -14.48 -1.54 -8.35
C LEU A 240 -14.29 -0.30 -7.48
N SER A 241 -14.29 -0.46 -6.16
CA SER A 241 -14.05 0.60 -5.18
C SER A 241 -12.69 1.26 -5.37
N PHE A 242 -11.61 0.47 -5.40
CA PHE A 242 -10.25 1.00 -5.63
C PHE A 242 -10.10 1.72 -6.96
N SER A 243 -10.78 1.25 -8.00
CA SER A 243 -10.71 1.85 -9.33
C SER A 243 -11.53 3.15 -9.38
N PHE A 244 -12.74 3.13 -8.84
CA PHE A 244 -13.64 4.28 -8.79
C PHE A 244 -13.07 5.41 -7.92
N SER A 245 -12.54 5.09 -6.73
CA SER A 245 -11.94 6.08 -5.83
C SER A 245 -10.81 6.87 -6.49
N LYS A 246 -9.91 6.22 -7.25
CA LYS A 246 -8.85 6.93 -7.98
C LYS A 246 -9.43 7.94 -8.98
N ILE A 247 -10.40 7.51 -9.78
CA ILE A 247 -11.07 8.36 -10.79
C ILE A 247 -11.75 9.55 -10.12
N TYR A 248 -12.48 9.27 -9.04
CA TYR A 248 -13.18 10.26 -8.24
C TYR A 248 -12.25 11.33 -7.68
N LEU A 249 -11.14 10.91 -7.07
CA LEU A 249 -10.17 11.83 -6.48
C LEU A 249 -9.48 12.71 -7.54
N VAL A 250 -9.15 12.17 -8.71
CA VAL A 250 -8.56 12.96 -9.81
C VAL A 250 -9.54 14.02 -10.33
N HIS A 251 -10.84 13.69 -10.48
CA HIS A 251 -11.85 14.68 -10.86
C HIS A 251 -12.08 15.75 -9.78
N LEU A 252 -12.09 15.34 -8.51
CA LEU A 252 -12.20 16.28 -7.39
C LEU A 252 -11.06 17.28 -7.43
N VAL A 253 -9.81 16.81 -7.49
CA VAL A 253 -8.63 17.67 -7.52
C VAL A 253 -8.60 18.56 -8.76
N LYS A 254 -9.01 18.06 -9.93
CA LYS A 254 -9.15 18.87 -11.15
C LYS A 254 -10.09 20.06 -10.95
N ARG A 255 -11.12 19.94 -10.10
CA ARG A 255 -12.04 21.04 -9.76
C ARG A 255 -11.51 21.98 -8.68
N LEU A 256 -10.54 21.53 -7.89
CA LEU A 256 -9.89 22.33 -6.86
C LEU A 256 -8.72 23.17 -7.39
N GLN A 257 -8.19 22.87 -8.58
CA GLN A 257 -7.09 23.61 -9.20
C GLN A 257 -7.55 24.95 -9.76
#